data_AF-A0A1E5FTV6-F1
#
_entry.id   AF-A0A1E5FTV6-F1
#
_cell.length_a   1.000
_cell.length_b   1.000
_cell.length_c   1.000
_cell.angle_alpha   90.00
_cell.angle_beta   90.00
_cell.angle_gamma   90.00
#
_symmetry.space_group_name_H-M   'P 1'
#
loop_
_entity.id
_entity.type
_entity.pdbx_description
1 polymer ?
#
loop_
_entity_poly.entity_id
_entity_poly.type
_entity_poly.pdbx_seq_one_letter_code
_entity_poly.pdbx_strand_id
1 'polypeptide(L)'
;MTSPSRIAHCDIQNSGLDPYEMIKNKSQRLSWNRLSDTDIYLDKKAVIEWFERLRHYSEPTVKAIVVDGVLENEFHNITFILRLVQEHDFSTMTSKDTYQLLYDFVCQTPQGIRDWVDEKDYLMSRDVLALLSRNR
;
A
#
# COMPACT_ATOMS: atom_id res chain seq x y z
N MET A 1 4.65 38.06 -19.49
CA MET A 1 5.07 37.51 -18.18
C MET A 1 3.87 36.80 -17.61
N THR A 2 3.83 35.47 -17.70
CA THR A 2 2.70 34.65 -17.25
C THR A 2 3.08 33.97 -15.95
N SER A 3 2.36 34.30 -14.88
CA SER A 3 2.56 33.79 -13.52
C SER A 3 2.46 32.26 -13.48
N PRO A 4 3.32 31.55 -12.71
CA PRO A 4 3.19 30.11 -12.56
C PRO A 4 1.92 29.81 -11.75
N SER A 5 0.99 29.10 -12.37
CA SER A 5 -0.20 28.54 -11.73
C SER A 5 0.23 27.68 -10.53
N ARG A 6 -0.17 28.09 -9.32
CA ARG A 6 -0.03 27.26 -8.12
C ARG A 6 -0.75 25.93 -8.36
N ILE A 7 0.00 24.84 -8.29
CA ILE A 7 -0.55 23.48 -8.34
C ILE A 7 -1.48 23.34 -7.14
N ALA A 8 -2.77 23.13 -7.39
CA ALA A 8 -3.74 22.81 -6.35
C ALA A 8 -3.32 21.51 -5.68
N HIS A 9 -3.17 21.54 -4.36
CA HIS A 9 -3.04 20.32 -3.57
C HIS A 9 -4.29 19.48 -3.83
N CYS A 10 -4.07 18.23 -4.25
CA CYS A 10 -5.10 17.27 -4.58
C CYS A 10 -6.29 17.32 -3.61
N ASP A 11 -7.45 17.75 -4.11
CA ASP A 11 -8.76 17.46 -3.54
C ASP A 11 -9.00 15.95 -3.63
N ILE A 12 -8.36 15.18 -2.74
CA ILE A 12 -8.60 13.73 -2.56
C ILE A 12 -9.90 13.49 -1.79
N GLN A 13 -10.62 14.54 -1.38
CA GLN A 13 -11.74 14.40 -0.46
C GLN A 13 -13.02 13.79 -1.06
N ASN A 14 -13.13 13.49 -2.36
CA ASN A 14 -14.38 12.94 -2.93
C ASN A 14 -14.26 12.12 -4.23
N SER A 15 -13.07 11.74 -4.68
CA SER A 15 -12.90 10.90 -5.87
C SER A 15 -12.58 9.46 -5.46
N GLY A 16 -13.33 8.48 -5.97
CA GLY A 16 -13.05 7.06 -5.76
C GLY A 16 -11.61 6.69 -6.15
N LEU A 17 -11.02 5.74 -5.43
CA LEU A 17 -9.66 5.28 -5.62
C LEU A 17 -9.50 4.74 -7.04
N ASP A 18 -8.70 5.45 -7.82
CA ASP A 18 -8.14 4.94 -9.06
C ASP A 18 -6.64 4.71 -8.86
N PRO A 19 -6.21 3.46 -8.60
CA PRO A 19 -4.80 3.12 -8.42
C PRO A 19 -3.93 3.51 -9.63
N TYR A 20 -4.47 3.48 -10.84
CA TYR A 20 -3.73 3.88 -12.04
C TYR A 20 -3.47 5.38 -12.08
N GLU A 21 -4.47 6.20 -11.75
CA GLU A 21 -4.29 7.65 -11.62
C GLU A 21 -3.36 7.99 -10.45
N MET A 22 -3.41 7.26 -9.34
CA MET A 22 -2.47 7.46 -8.22
C MET A 22 -1.01 7.21 -8.64
N ILE A 23 -0.73 6.09 -9.30
CA ILE A 23 0.62 5.75 -9.79
C ILE A 23 1.09 6.76 -10.85
N LYS A 24 0.20 7.18 -11.74
CA LYS A 24 0.47 8.19 -12.77
C LYS A 24 0.79 9.56 -12.16
N ASN A 25 0.02 10.01 -11.17
CA ASN A 25 0.25 11.28 -10.50
C ASN A 25 1.56 11.27 -9.66
N LYS A 26 1.88 10.15 -8.99
CA LYS A 26 3.12 10.02 -8.22
C LYS A 26 4.36 9.98 -9.13
N SER A 27 4.31 9.24 -10.24
CA SER A 27 5.39 9.18 -11.23
C SER A 27 5.62 10.52 -11.95
N GLN A 28 4.55 11.26 -12.27
CA GLN A 28 4.66 12.61 -12.83
C GLN A 28 5.27 13.63 -11.87
N ARG A 29 5.01 13.50 -10.56
CA ARG A 29 5.62 14.38 -9.54
C ARG A 29 7.10 14.08 -9.32
N LEU A 30 7.49 12.81 -9.37
CA LEU A 30 8.89 12.39 -9.20
C LEU A 30 9.77 12.83 -10.39
N SER A 31 9.25 12.77 -11.62
CA SER A 31 9.99 13.20 -12.82
C SER A 31 10.27 14.71 -12.86
N TRP A 32 9.49 15.52 -12.15
CA TRP A 32 9.64 16.98 -12.15
C TRP A 32 10.77 17.48 -11.26
N ASN A 33 11.21 16.69 -10.28
CA ASN A 33 12.26 17.10 -9.34
C ASN A 33 13.70 16.92 -9.86
N ARG A 34 13.91 16.39 -11.08
CA ARG A 34 15.25 16.16 -11.70
C ARG A 34 16.30 15.57 -10.74
N LEU A 35 15.87 14.86 -9.70
CA LEU A 35 16.73 14.39 -8.61
C LEU A 35 17.14 12.93 -8.73
N SER A 36 16.76 12.26 -9.79
CA SER A 36 17.30 10.94 -10.09
C SER A 36 17.04 10.57 -11.54
N ASP A 37 18.11 10.17 -12.24
CA ASP A 37 18.00 9.12 -13.24
C ASP A 37 17.26 7.96 -12.58
N THR A 38 15.95 7.86 -12.83
CA THR A 38 15.10 6.83 -12.24
C THR A 38 14.59 5.93 -13.36
N ASP A 39 15.53 5.20 -13.95
CA ASP A 39 15.27 3.85 -14.47
C ASP A 39 14.98 2.88 -13.30
N ILE A 40 14.13 3.28 -12.34
CA ILE A 40 13.43 2.31 -11.50
C ILE A 40 12.35 1.75 -12.42
N TYR A 41 12.72 0.71 -13.15
CA TYR A 41 11.80 -0.10 -13.93
C TYR A 41 10.86 -0.79 -12.93
N LEU A 42 9.79 -0.09 -12.53
CA LEU A 42 8.67 -0.71 -11.85
C LEU A 42 8.16 -1.80 -12.79
N ASP A 43 8.30 -3.06 -12.37
CA ASP A 43 7.68 -4.17 -13.06
C ASP A 43 6.17 -4.00 -12.95
N LYS A 44 5.60 -3.37 -13.98
CA LYS A 44 4.17 -3.05 -14.05
C LYS A 44 3.32 -4.30 -13.90
N LYS A 45 3.79 -5.45 -14.40
CA LYS A 45 3.08 -6.70 -14.28
C LYS A 45 3.05 -7.15 -12.82
N ALA A 46 4.20 -7.15 -12.14
CA ALA A 46 4.27 -7.51 -10.73
C ALA A 46 3.40 -6.59 -9.84
N VAL A 47 3.38 -5.28 -10.13
CA VAL A 47 2.53 -4.34 -9.39
C VAL A 47 1.04 -4.60 -9.64
N ILE A 48 0.64 -4.84 -10.89
CA ILE A 48 -0.75 -5.16 -11.23
C ILE A 48 -1.19 -6.47 -10.57
N GLU A 49 -0.39 -7.53 -10.67
CA GLU A 49 -0.68 -8.82 -10.05
C GLU A 49 -0.77 -8.71 -8.52
N TRP A 50 0.07 -7.88 -7.90
CA TRP A 50 0.01 -7.61 -6.47
C TRP A 50 -1.29 -6.89 -6.07
N PHE A 51 -1.67 -5.82 -6.77
CA PHE A 51 -2.93 -5.11 -6.52
C PHE A 51 -4.17 -5.97 -6.82
N GLU A 52 -4.11 -6.84 -7.82
CA GLU A 52 -5.23 -7.72 -8.20
C GLU A 52 -5.66 -8.64 -7.04
N ARG A 53 -4.74 -8.99 -6.14
CA ARG A 53 -5.06 -9.76 -4.92
C ARG A 53 -6.09 -9.09 -4.03
N LEU A 54 -6.24 -7.77 -4.12
CA LEU A 54 -7.20 -7.00 -3.34
C LEU A 54 -8.46 -6.60 -4.14
N ARG A 55 -8.65 -7.13 -5.35
CA ARG A 55 -9.73 -6.72 -6.27
C ARG A 55 -11.14 -6.87 -5.71
N HIS A 56 -11.35 -7.80 -4.80
CA HIS A 56 -12.67 -8.10 -4.21
C HIS A 56 -12.94 -7.38 -2.89
N TYR A 57 -12.00 -6.56 -2.41
CA TYR A 57 -12.13 -5.80 -1.18
C TYR A 57 -12.70 -4.42 -1.48
N SER A 58 -13.38 -3.83 -0.49
CA SER A 58 -13.85 -2.47 -0.59
C SER A 58 -12.68 -1.50 -0.67
N GLU A 59 -12.89 -0.38 -1.34
CA GLU A 59 -11.90 0.70 -1.46
C GLU A 59 -11.30 1.14 -0.09
N PRO A 60 -12.10 1.33 0.98
CA PRO A 60 -11.57 1.62 2.32
C PRO A 60 -10.57 0.57 2.82
N THR A 61 -10.86 -0.72 2.63
CA THR A 61 -9.98 -1.82 3.02
C THR A 61 -8.70 -1.83 2.19
N VAL A 62 -8.81 -1.63 0.87
CA VAL A 62 -7.63 -1.52 -0.01
C VAL A 62 -6.73 -0.37 0.44
N LYS A 63 -7.31 0.79 0.75
CA LYS A 63 -6.59 1.95 1.25
C LYS A 63 -5.88 1.64 2.57
N ALA A 64 -6.60 1.04 3.52
CA ALA A 64 -6.02 0.64 4.80
C ALA A 64 -4.85 -0.33 4.62
N ILE A 65 -4.97 -1.33 3.74
CA ILE A 65 -3.90 -2.31 3.52
C ILE A 65 -2.71 -1.67 2.81
N VAL A 66 -2.93 -0.99 1.70
CA VAL A 66 -1.84 -0.56 0.80
C VAL A 66 -1.23 0.75 1.28
N VAL A 67 -2.06 1.76 1.56
CA VAL A 67 -1.58 3.08 1.94
C VAL A 67 -1.15 3.05 3.39
N ASP A 68 -2.10 2.82 4.29
CA ASP A 68 -1.81 2.94 5.72
C ASP A 68 -0.88 1.80 6.18
N GLY A 69 -1.16 0.56 5.79
CA GLY A 69 -0.42 -0.62 6.20
C GLY A 69 0.98 -0.74 5.58
N VAL A 70 1.09 -0.68 4.24
CA VAL A 70 2.38 -0.88 3.55
C VAL A 70 3.17 0.43 3.43
N LEU A 71 2.58 1.48 2.86
CA LEU A 71 3.34 2.70 2.53
C LEU A 71 3.63 3.57 3.75
N GLU A 72 2.67 3.67 4.69
CA GLU A 72 2.82 4.41 5.96
C GLU A 72 3.25 3.48 7.12
N ASN A 73 3.53 2.21 6.82
CA ASN A 73 4.07 1.21 7.75
C ASN A 73 3.16 0.86 8.95
N GLU A 74 1.84 1.07 8.94
CA GLU A 74 0.99 0.77 10.10
C GLU A 74 0.90 -0.73 10.46
N PHE A 75 1.40 -1.66 9.62
CA PHE A 75 1.43 -3.08 9.96
C PHE A 75 2.38 -3.46 11.11
N HIS A 76 3.26 -2.57 11.56
CA HIS A 76 3.98 -2.79 12.83
C HIS A 76 3.08 -2.59 14.07
N ASN A 77 1.94 -1.93 13.92
CA ASN A 77 1.02 -1.58 14.98
C ASN A 77 -0.08 -2.64 15.12
N ILE A 78 -0.02 -3.46 16.18
CA ILE A 78 -1.00 -4.52 16.44
C ILE A 78 -2.42 -3.96 16.55
N THR A 79 -2.60 -2.76 17.11
CA THR A 79 -3.94 -2.16 17.26
C THR A 79 -4.55 -1.81 15.91
N PHE A 80 -3.73 -1.34 14.96
CA PHE A 80 -4.16 -1.12 13.59
C PHE A 80 -4.62 -2.44 12.95
N ILE A 81 -3.82 -3.50 13.06
CA ILE A 81 -4.16 -4.82 12.51
C ILE A 81 -5.46 -5.36 13.10
N LEU A 82 -5.62 -5.28 14.43
CA LEU A 82 -6.82 -5.78 15.11
C LEU A 82 -8.10 -5.03 14.70
N ARG A 83 -7.99 -3.74 14.36
CA ARG A 83 -9.12 -2.97 13.81
C ARG A 83 -9.39 -3.36 12.37
N LEU A 84 -8.35 -3.47 11.55
CA LEU A 84 -8.47 -3.84 10.15
C LEU A 84 -9.17 -5.20 9.97
N VAL A 85 -8.83 -6.21 10.77
CA VAL A 85 -9.44 -7.54 10.67
C VAL A 85 -10.90 -7.61 11.15
N GLN A 86 -11.41 -6.54 11.76
CA GLN A 86 -12.83 -6.42 12.15
C GLN A 86 -13.69 -5.81 11.03
N GLU A 87 -13.07 -5.32 9.95
CA GLU A 87 -13.80 -4.77 8.82
C GLU A 87 -14.69 -5.81 8.12
N HIS A 88 -15.79 -5.34 7.55
CA HIS A 88 -16.81 -6.20 6.93
C HIS A 88 -16.23 -7.12 5.84
N ASP A 89 -15.21 -6.66 5.12
CA ASP A 89 -14.58 -7.44 4.06
C ASP A 89 -13.86 -8.70 4.56
N PHE A 90 -13.55 -8.79 5.86
CA PHE A 90 -12.95 -9.97 6.48
C PHE A 90 -13.94 -10.79 7.29
N SER A 91 -15.23 -10.42 7.33
CA SER A 91 -16.25 -11.08 8.16
C SER A 91 -16.45 -12.57 7.88
N THR A 92 -16.11 -13.02 6.67
CA THR A 92 -16.22 -14.42 6.25
C THR A 92 -14.94 -15.23 6.48
N MET A 93 -13.84 -14.57 6.87
CA MET A 93 -12.55 -15.18 7.13
C MET A 93 -12.31 -15.33 8.63
N THR A 94 -11.56 -16.36 9.03
CA THR A 94 -11.06 -16.38 10.41
C THR A 94 -9.99 -15.30 10.59
N SER A 95 -9.80 -14.82 11.82
CA SER A 95 -8.73 -13.84 12.10
C SER A 95 -7.36 -14.38 11.69
N LYS A 96 -7.12 -15.69 11.87
CA LYS A 96 -5.89 -16.35 11.45
C LYS A 96 -5.69 -16.29 9.93
N ASP A 97 -6.72 -16.63 9.16
CA ASP A 97 -6.65 -16.57 7.69
C ASP A 97 -6.45 -15.13 7.21
N THR A 98 -7.04 -14.17 7.91
CA THR A 98 -6.86 -12.74 7.61
C THR A 98 -5.41 -12.30 7.88
N TYR A 99 -4.83 -12.67 9.03
CA TYR A 99 -3.43 -12.38 9.32
C TYR A 99 -2.49 -13.03 8.31
N GLN A 100 -2.78 -14.27 7.90
CA GLN A 100 -2.01 -14.97 6.87
C GLN A 100 -2.10 -14.26 5.53
N LEU A 101 -3.30 -13.82 5.12
CA LEU A 101 -3.49 -13.05 3.89
C LEU A 101 -2.69 -11.76 3.89
N LEU A 102 -2.76 -10.98 4.99
CA LEU A 102 -2.02 -9.74 5.14
C LEU A 102 -0.50 -9.99 5.13
N TYR A 103 -0.04 -11.03 5.83
CA TYR A 103 1.37 -11.45 5.82
C TYR A 103 1.85 -11.80 4.40
N ASP A 104 1.09 -12.62 3.67
CA ASP A 104 1.42 -13.01 2.31
C ASP A 104 1.37 -11.82 1.34
N PHE A 105 0.49 -10.85 1.60
CA PHE A 105 0.40 -9.61 0.83
C PHE A 105 1.65 -8.75 1.02
N VAL A 106 2.07 -8.52 2.27
CA VAL A 106 3.30 -7.78 2.58
C VAL A 106 4.54 -8.48 2.03
N CYS A 107 4.63 -9.81 2.17
CA CYS A 107 5.78 -10.58 1.66
C CYS A 107 5.94 -10.50 0.13
N GLN A 108 4.84 -10.34 -0.59
CA GLN A 108 4.81 -10.24 -2.05
C GLN A 108 4.90 -8.79 -2.56
N THR A 109 5.16 -7.81 -1.69
CA THR A 109 5.36 -6.41 -2.10
C THR A 109 6.45 -6.33 -3.17
N PRO A 110 6.15 -5.84 -4.39
CA PRO A 110 7.12 -5.74 -5.47
C PRO A 110 8.31 -4.86 -5.08
N GLN A 111 9.51 -5.17 -5.58
CA GLN A 111 10.74 -4.46 -5.19
C GLN A 111 10.62 -2.94 -5.36
N GLY A 112 10.08 -2.47 -6.49
CA GLY A 112 9.92 -1.03 -6.73
C GLY A 112 8.93 -0.32 -5.79
N ILE A 113 8.04 -1.06 -5.10
CA ILE A 113 7.21 -0.53 -4.01
C ILE A 113 7.97 -0.62 -2.68
N ARG A 114 8.68 -1.73 -2.44
CA ARG A 114 9.52 -1.90 -1.23
C ARG A 114 10.59 -0.80 -1.15
N ASP A 115 11.16 -0.39 -2.28
CA ASP A 115 12.14 0.70 -2.36
C ASP A 115 11.60 2.07 -1.89
N TRP A 116 10.29 2.21 -1.70
CA TRP A 116 9.66 3.42 -1.16
C TRP A 116 9.50 3.41 0.37
N VAL A 117 9.75 2.28 1.00
CA VAL A 117 9.60 2.06 2.45
C VAL A 117 10.98 1.76 3.03
N ASP A 118 11.23 2.18 4.27
CA ASP A 118 12.48 1.81 4.94
C ASP A 118 12.53 0.28 5.14
N GLU A 119 13.67 -0.36 4.84
CA GLU A 119 13.83 -1.81 4.95
C GLU A 119 13.56 -2.29 6.38
N LYS A 120 13.94 -1.53 7.40
CA LYS A 120 13.68 -1.88 8.80
C LYS A 120 12.19 -1.87 9.10
N ASP A 121 11.48 -0.87 8.60
CA ASP A 121 10.03 -0.71 8.76
C ASP A 121 9.28 -1.86 8.07
N TYR A 122 9.68 -2.17 6.84
CA TYR A 122 9.18 -3.33 6.10
C TYR A 122 9.37 -4.65 6.89
N LEU A 123 10.57 -4.87 7.44
CA LEU A 123 10.87 -6.06 8.24
C LEU A 123 10.03 -6.12 9.52
N MET A 124 9.83 -5.00 10.21
CA MET A 124 8.98 -4.92 11.41
C MET A 124 7.53 -5.28 11.10
N SER A 125 6.95 -4.67 10.06
CA SER A 125 5.59 -4.98 9.59
C SER A 125 5.42 -6.45 9.25
N ARG A 126 6.39 -7.02 8.53
CA ARG A 126 6.40 -8.45 8.17
C ARG A 126 6.48 -9.34 9.41
N ASP A 127 7.35 -9.04 10.36
CA ASP A 127 7.59 -9.88 11.53
C ASP A 127 6.39 -9.87 12.49
N VAL A 128 5.72 -8.71 12.67
CA VAL A 128 4.47 -8.61 13.45
C VAL A 128 3.37 -9.45 12.81
N LEU A 129 3.15 -9.32 11.50
CA LEU A 129 2.16 -10.13 10.78
C LEU A 129 2.51 -11.64 10.82
N ALA A 130 3.80 -12.00 10.76
CA ALA A 130 4.25 -13.38 10.89
C ALA A 130 3.92 -13.97 12.27
N LEU A 131 4.07 -13.18 13.34
CA LEU A 131 3.72 -13.60 14.69
C LEU A 131 2.21 -13.86 14.82
N LEU A 132 1.39 -12.98 14.25
CA LEU A 132 -0.07 -13.11 14.29
C LEU A 132 -0.60 -14.27 13.43
N SER A 133 -0.02 -14.49 12.24
CA SER A 133 -0.43 -15.56 11.33
C SER A 133 -0.04 -16.95 11.83
N ARG A 134 1.11 -17.04 12.51
CA ARG A 134 1.68 -18.30 13.01
C ARG A 134 1.32 -18.67 14.45
N ASN A 135 0.33 -18.00 15.07
CA ASN A 135 -0.09 -18.25 16.46
C ASN A 135 0.10 -19.73 16.87
N ARG A 136 1.09 -19.95 17.75
CA ARG A 136 1.48 -21.24 18.33
C ARG A 136 0.34 -21.82 19.16
#